data_AF-A0A9D1MLV4-F1
#
_entry.id   AF-A0A9D1MLV4-F1
#
_cell.length_a   1.000
_cell.length_b   1.000
_cell.length_c   1.000
_cell.angle_alpha   90.00
_cell.angle_beta   90.00
_cell.angle_gamma   90.00
#
_symmetry.space_group_name_H-M   'P 1'
#
loop_
_entity.id
_entity.type
_entity.pdbx_description
1 polymer ?
#
loop_
_entity_poly.entity_id
_entity_poly.type
_entity_poly.pdbx_seq_one_letter_code
_entity_poly.pdbx_strand_id
1 'polypeptide(L)'
;MEKREWIKPDELSGRAWAKRMGVIFCEAVISALAAVLAIVNGLQGDPENRVFTCVCTAVFMWTPHLLERLFRHRFSFSQHLAYIVMLTGSAIVGSAFNVFNKVSWYDCLMHGLSGYAIMIFILIPFGKRLQKIEEEGDRKSGAATALIMFLCSLGTACVWEIMEFCADLFAGQASQGHVPPEALEAIRAQGLTGLASAIEGMKYVSVLDTDLDMLCHAGGSLVFCLHYLLHLLTRKNLLMGTLVKDISAVEMNTRARERAEEGYCLQADEGKREEERK
;
A
#
# COMPACT_ATOMS: atom_id res chain seq x y z
N MET A 1 -8.78 24.40 -10.67
CA MET A 1 -8.86 23.06 -10.02
C MET A 1 -10.24 22.96 -9.42
N GLU A 2 -11.14 22.20 -10.06
CA GLU A 2 -12.43 21.87 -9.44
C GLU A 2 -12.19 21.16 -8.11
N LYS A 3 -12.91 21.60 -7.08
CA LYS A 3 -12.93 20.95 -5.77
C LYS A 3 -13.70 19.65 -5.93
N ARG A 4 -13.02 18.50 -6.06
CA ARG A 4 -13.66 17.18 -5.96
C ARG A 4 -14.56 17.16 -4.72
N GLU A 5 -15.86 16.89 -4.87
CA GLU A 5 -16.75 16.71 -3.74
C GLU A 5 -16.52 15.33 -3.10
N TRP A 6 -16.54 15.30 -1.76
CA TRP A 6 -16.37 14.08 -0.99
C TRP A 6 -17.65 13.23 -1.04
N ILE A 7 -17.60 12.04 -1.65
CA ILE A 7 -18.73 11.09 -1.62
C ILE A 7 -19.03 10.75 -0.17
N LYS A 8 -20.23 11.08 0.32
CA LYS A 8 -20.61 10.84 1.71
C LYS A 8 -21.05 9.36 1.90
N PRO A 9 -20.87 8.78 3.10
CA PRO A 9 -21.17 7.36 3.34
C PRO A 9 -22.63 6.95 3.07
N ASP A 10 -23.57 7.87 3.19
CA ASP A 10 -25.01 7.73 2.97
C ASP A 10 -25.42 7.58 1.50
N GLU A 11 -24.48 7.81 0.57
CA GLU A 11 -24.73 7.76 -0.87
C GLU A 11 -24.27 6.42 -1.49
N LEU A 12 -23.81 5.48 -0.66
CA LEU A 12 -23.38 4.15 -1.09
C LEU A 12 -24.60 3.22 -1.30
N SER A 13 -24.57 2.42 -2.36
CA SER A 13 -25.51 1.31 -2.49
C SER A 13 -25.39 0.36 -1.29
N GLY A 14 -26.48 -0.31 -0.90
CA GLY A 14 -26.48 -1.19 0.28
C GLY A 14 -25.35 -2.25 0.28
N ARG A 15 -25.00 -2.78 -0.91
CA ARG A 15 -23.88 -3.73 -1.06
C ARG A 15 -22.51 -3.06 -0.87
N ALA A 16 -22.32 -1.85 -1.39
CA ALA A 16 -21.09 -1.09 -1.23
C ALA A 16 -20.90 -0.64 0.22
N TRP A 17 -21.99 -0.23 0.88
CA TRP A 17 -22.01 0.10 2.30
C TRP A 17 -21.64 -1.11 3.17
N ALA A 18 -22.24 -2.28 2.91
CA ALA A 18 -21.94 -3.51 3.67
C ALA A 18 -20.46 -3.92 3.54
N LYS A 19 -19.90 -3.88 2.33
CA LYS A 19 -18.47 -4.13 2.09
C LYS A 19 -17.59 -3.17 2.91
N ARG A 20 -17.96 -1.89 2.91
CA ARG A 20 -17.21 -0.86 3.63
C ARG A 20 -17.27 -1.04 5.15
N MET A 21 -18.44 -1.34 5.69
CA MET A 21 -18.57 -1.64 7.12
C MET A 21 -17.78 -2.88 7.50
N GLY A 22 -17.74 -3.90 6.64
CA GLY A 22 -16.87 -5.06 6.82
C GLY A 22 -15.39 -4.70 6.87
N VAL A 23 -14.92 -3.85 5.96
CA VAL A 23 -13.55 -3.33 5.96
C VAL A 23 -13.23 -2.59 7.26
N ILE A 24 -14.08 -1.63 7.65
CA ILE A 24 -13.90 -0.83 8.87
C ILE A 24 -13.89 -1.73 10.12
N PHE A 25 -14.75 -2.75 10.15
CA PHE A 25 -14.78 -3.72 11.24
C PHE A 25 -13.47 -4.51 11.32
N CYS A 26 -12.96 -5.03 10.20
CA CYS A 26 -11.68 -5.74 10.15
C CYS A 26 -10.52 -4.84 10.61
N GLU A 27 -10.45 -3.61 10.10
CA GLU A 27 -9.44 -2.61 10.51
C GLU A 27 -9.51 -2.33 12.01
N ALA A 28 -10.71 -2.12 12.56
CA ALA A 28 -10.90 -1.90 13.99
C ALA A 28 -10.45 -3.10 14.85
N VAL A 29 -10.77 -4.32 14.43
CA VAL A 29 -10.36 -5.55 15.12
C VAL A 29 -8.83 -5.67 15.12
N ILE A 30 -8.18 -5.42 13.98
CA ILE A 30 -6.72 -5.53 13.88
C ILE A 30 -6.03 -4.39 14.64
N SER A 31 -6.56 -3.17 14.61
CA SER A 31 -6.06 -2.07 15.45
C SER A 31 -6.18 -2.38 16.94
N ALA A 32 -7.28 -2.98 17.38
CA ALA A 32 -7.46 -3.40 18.77
C ALA A 32 -6.46 -4.50 19.15
N LEU A 33 -6.26 -5.49 18.26
CA LEU A 33 -5.24 -6.53 18.45
C LEU A 33 -3.84 -5.91 18.56
N ALA A 34 -3.48 -4.98 17.68
CA ALA A 34 -2.20 -4.29 17.71
C ALA A 34 -2.00 -3.54 19.04
N ALA A 35 -3.02 -2.84 19.54
CA ALA A 35 -2.96 -2.15 20.83
C ALA A 35 -2.76 -3.14 22.00
N VAL A 36 -3.44 -4.29 21.98
CA VAL A 36 -3.24 -5.35 22.98
C VAL A 36 -1.82 -5.91 22.91
N LEU A 37 -1.31 -6.18 21.71
CA LEU A 37 0.06 -6.68 21.51
C LEU A 37 1.11 -5.65 21.94
N ALA A 38 0.86 -4.35 21.77
CA ALA A 38 1.73 -3.31 22.30
C ALA A 38 1.85 -3.42 23.83
N ILE A 39 0.72 -3.57 24.53
CA ILE A 39 0.72 -3.72 26.00
C ILE A 39 1.47 -5.01 26.40
N VAL A 40 1.17 -6.13 25.75
CA VAL A 40 1.81 -7.42 26.06
C VAL A 40 3.32 -7.38 25.84
N ASN A 41 3.79 -6.88 24.69
CA ASN A 41 5.23 -6.78 24.41
C ASN A 41 5.92 -5.82 25.39
N GLY A 42 5.28 -4.69 25.72
CA GLY A 42 5.81 -3.75 26.71
C GLY A 42 5.97 -4.37 28.10
N LEU A 43 5.00 -5.16 28.54
CA LEU A 43 5.08 -5.90 29.82
C LEU A 43 6.15 -7.00 29.80
N GLN A 44 6.49 -7.53 28.63
CA GLN A 44 7.54 -8.55 28.44
C GLN A 44 8.94 -7.97 28.23
N GLY A 45 9.10 -6.64 28.30
CA GLY A 45 10.39 -5.96 28.14
C GLY A 45 10.75 -5.57 26.71
N ASP A 46 9.82 -5.74 25.75
CA ASP A 46 9.89 -5.27 24.37
C ASP A 46 11.19 -5.60 23.59
N PRO A 47 11.57 -6.88 23.47
CA PRO A 47 12.68 -7.25 22.59
C PRO A 47 12.35 -6.88 21.15
N GLU A 48 13.29 -6.26 20.44
CA GLU A 48 13.16 -5.79 19.05
C GLU A 48 12.20 -4.61 18.82
N ASN A 49 11.90 -3.80 19.84
CA ASN A 49 11.09 -2.56 19.71
C ASN A 49 9.70 -2.77 19.07
N ARG A 50 9.06 -3.91 19.38
CA ARG A 50 7.77 -4.33 18.83
C ARG A 50 6.62 -3.47 19.30
N VAL A 51 6.72 -2.84 20.47
CA VAL A 51 5.73 -1.87 20.97
C VAL A 51 5.55 -0.75 19.97
N PHE A 52 6.64 -0.19 19.45
CA PHE A 52 6.58 0.87 18.45
C PHE A 52 5.80 0.43 17.21
N THR A 53 6.15 -0.73 16.65
CA THR A 53 5.45 -1.29 15.48
C THR A 53 3.96 -1.52 15.74
N CYS A 54 3.61 -2.05 16.90
CA CYS A 54 2.21 -2.27 17.28
C CYS A 54 1.42 -0.96 17.39
N VAL A 55 2.00 0.08 17.99
CA VAL A 55 1.38 1.41 18.07
C VAL A 55 1.21 2.02 16.68
N CYS A 56 2.26 2.01 15.87
CA CYS A 56 2.22 2.49 14.49
C CYS A 56 1.16 1.73 13.68
N THR A 57 1.03 0.42 13.85
CA THR A 57 0.02 -0.40 13.17
C THR A 57 -1.40 0.00 13.58
N ALA A 58 -1.63 0.19 14.88
CA ALA A 58 -2.94 0.59 15.39
C ALA A 58 -3.41 1.92 14.77
N VAL A 59 -2.47 2.85 14.55
CA VAL A 59 -2.72 4.16 13.92
C VAL A 59 -2.82 4.03 12.40
N PHE A 60 -1.83 3.41 11.76
CA PHE A 60 -1.74 3.36 10.31
C PHE A 60 -2.81 2.52 9.65
N MET A 61 -3.44 1.58 10.36
CA MET A 61 -4.61 0.87 9.85
C MET A 61 -5.72 1.83 9.34
N TRP A 62 -5.78 3.05 9.88
CA TRP A 62 -6.76 4.08 9.49
C TRP A 62 -6.28 5.02 8.38
N THR A 63 -5.05 4.86 7.89
CA THR A 63 -4.44 5.70 6.85
C THR A 63 -5.28 5.77 5.58
N PRO A 64 -5.85 4.67 5.05
CA PRO A 64 -6.70 4.75 3.86
C PRO A 64 -7.83 5.77 4.04
N HIS A 65 -8.56 5.74 5.16
CA HIS A 65 -9.65 6.68 5.43
C HIS A 65 -9.18 8.13 5.59
N LEU A 66 -7.99 8.33 6.16
CA LEU A 66 -7.38 9.66 6.24
C LEU A 66 -7.04 10.19 4.85
N LEU A 67 -6.36 9.38 4.02
CA LEU A 67 -5.99 9.75 2.66
C LEU A 67 -7.23 9.96 1.78
N GLU A 68 -8.28 9.16 1.98
CA GLU A 68 -9.56 9.38 1.32
C GLU A 68 -10.08 10.79 1.60
N ARG A 69 -10.09 11.21 2.87
CA ARG A 69 -10.56 12.55 3.28
C ARG A 69 -9.65 13.67 2.77
N LEU A 70 -8.33 13.47 2.84
CA LEU A 70 -7.33 14.47 2.43
C LEU A 70 -7.34 14.70 0.92
N PHE A 71 -7.34 13.62 0.13
CA PHE A 71 -7.31 13.69 -1.33
C PHE A 71 -8.70 13.72 -1.97
N ARG A 72 -9.76 13.63 -1.16
CA ARG A 72 -11.15 13.53 -1.60
C ARG A 72 -11.30 12.45 -2.68
N HIS A 73 -10.64 11.32 -2.43
CA HIS A 73 -10.67 10.13 -3.26
C HIS A 73 -11.22 8.98 -2.43
N ARG A 74 -11.76 7.96 -3.09
CA ARG A 74 -12.28 6.76 -2.44
C ARG A 74 -11.40 5.59 -2.83
N PHE A 75 -10.99 4.77 -1.87
CA PHE A 75 -10.33 3.52 -2.20
C PHE A 75 -11.37 2.45 -2.50
N SER A 76 -11.05 1.61 -3.48
CA SER A 76 -11.85 0.43 -3.80
C SER A 76 -11.77 -0.60 -2.68
N PHE A 77 -12.72 -1.54 -2.66
CA PHE A 77 -12.69 -2.64 -1.70
C PHE A 77 -11.41 -3.47 -1.83
N SER A 78 -10.97 -3.71 -3.07
CA SER A 78 -9.73 -4.46 -3.35
C SER A 78 -8.49 -3.78 -2.76
N GLN A 79 -8.46 -2.45 -2.73
CA GLN A 79 -7.36 -1.68 -2.17
C GLN A 79 -7.35 -1.71 -0.64
N HIS A 80 -8.51 -1.54 0.00
CA HIS A 80 -8.59 -1.74 1.45
C HIS A 80 -8.18 -3.17 1.84
N LEU A 81 -8.63 -4.18 1.09
CA LEU A 81 -8.25 -5.56 1.37
C LEU A 81 -6.74 -5.78 1.21
N ALA A 82 -6.14 -5.28 0.13
CA ALA A 82 -4.70 -5.35 -0.08
C ALA A 82 -3.94 -4.65 1.06
N TYR A 83 -4.39 -3.46 1.47
CA TYR A 83 -3.81 -2.73 2.60
C TYR A 83 -3.84 -3.52 3.90
N ILE A 84 -5.01 -4.05 4.27
CA ILE A 84 -5.22 -4.83 5.50
C ILE A 84 -4.33 -6.07 5.49
N VAL A 85 -4.31 -6.82 4.39
CA VAL A 85 -3.49 -8.03 4.26
C VAL A 85 -2.01 -7.70 4.42
N MET A 86 -1.52 -6.67 3.72
CA MET A 86 -0.11 -6.29 3.77
C MET A 86 0.30 -5.79 5.16
N LEU A 87 -0.48 -4.89 5.76
CA LEU A 87 -0.18 -4.33 7.08
C LEU A 87 -0.28 -5.40 8.18
N THR A 88 -1.21 -6.34 8.07
CA THR A 88 -1.31 -7.48 9.00
C THR A 88 -0.13 -8.43 8.83
N GLY A 89 0.21 -8.79 7.58
CA GLY A 89 1.33 -9.69 7.29
C GLY A 89 2.66 -9.13 7.77
N SER A 90 2.97 -7.88 7.44
CA SER A 90 4.23 -7.25 7.85
C SER A 90 4.23 -6.93 9.35
N ALA A 91 3.27 -6.13 9.83
CA ALA A 91 3.40 -5.52 11.14
C ALA A 91 2.90 -6.40 12.29
N ILE A 92 1.83 -7.20 12.08
CA ILE A 92 1.33 -8.12 13.10
C ILE A 92 2.08 -9.45 13.06
N VAL A 93 2.08 -10.11 11.90
CA VAL A 93 2.70 -11.44 11.77
C VAL A 93 4.22 -11.32 11.75
N GLY A 94 4.77 -10.50 10.86
CA GLY A 94 6.21 -10.28 10.73
C GLY A 94 6.85 -9.71 12.00
N SER A 95 6.41 -8.52 12.42
CA SER A 95 7.04 -7.81 13.53
C SER A 95 6.47 -8.21 14.90
N ALA A 96 5.18 -8.02 15.17
CA ALA A 96 4.63 -8.23 16.52
C ALA A 96 4.74 -9.69 17.01
N PHE A 97 4.61 -10.68 16.12
CA PHE A 97 4.85 -12.10 16.42
C PHE A 97 6.27 -12.58 16.11
N ASN A 98 7.16 -11.68 15.70
CA ASN A 98 8.57 -11.92 15.46
C ASN A 98 8.85 -12.96 14.37
N VAL A 99 8.01 -13.05 13.33
CA VAL A 99 8.19 -14.01 12.23
C VAL A 99 9.36 -13.60 11.33
N PHE A 100 9.65 -12.30 11.16
CA PHE A 100 10.83 -11.85 10.40
C PHE A 100 12.13 -12.49 10.91
N ASN A 101 12.27 -12.61 12.23
CA ASN A 101 13.43 -13.23 12.86
C ASN A 101 13.35 -14.77 12.96
N LYS A 102 12.19 -15.38 12.72
CA LYS A 102 11.98 -16.85 12.86
C LYS A 102 12.00 -17.59 11.53
N VAL A 103 11.64 -16.91 10.44
CA VAL A 103 11.45 -17.52 9.13
C VAL A 103 12.22 -16.68 8.10
N SER A 104 13.40 -17.16 7.73
CA SER A 104 14.39 -16.40 6.96
C SER A 104 13.93 -15.89 5.59
N TRP A 105 12.95 -16.54 4.96
CA TRP A 105 12.41 -16.12 3.66
C TRP A 105 11.16 -15.23 3.76
N TYR A 106 10.62 -15.05 4.98
CA TYR A 106 9.33 -14.39 5.17
C TYR A 106 9.36 -12.93 4.73
N ASP A 107 10.47 -12.26 4.99
CA ASP A 107 10.67 -10.86 4.63
C ASP A 107 10.65 -10.66 3.11
N CYS A 108 11.48 -11.43 2.41
CA CYS A 108 11.47 -11.50 0.94
C CYS A 108 10.07 -11.82 0.36
N LEU A 109 9.30 -12.70 1.02
CA LEU A 109 7.91 -12.95 0.62
C LEU A 109 7.07 -11.68 0.77
N MET A 110 7.13 -11.00 1.90
CA MET A 110 6.35 -9.80 2.17
C MET A 110 6.70 -8.67 1.18
N HIS A 111 7.98 -8.46 0.87
CA HIS A 111 8.39 -7.51 -0.17
C HIS A 111 7.88 -7.92 -1.56
N GLY A 112 7.93 -9.22 -1.89
CA GLY A 112 7.32 -9.75 -3.11
C GLY A 112 5.81 -9.50 -3.20
N LEU A 113 5.07 -9.76 -2.12
CA LEU A 113 3.63 -9.48 -2.07
C LEU A 113 3.33 -7.98 -2.12
N SER A 114 4.18 -7.16 -1.50
CA SER A 114 4.10 -5.70 -1.53
C SER A 114 4.18 -5.15 -2.95
N GLY A 115 5.12 -5.65 -3.75
CA GLY A 115 5.24 -5.29 -5.15
C GLY A 115 3.95 -5.51 -5.94
N TYR A 116 3.29 -6.64 -5.73
CA TYR A 116 2.01 -6.92 -6.36
C TYR A 116 0.88 -6.01 -5.81
N ALA A 117 0.84 -5.80 -4.49
CA ALA A 117 -0.19 -5.00 -3.83
C ALA A 117 -0.10 -3.51 -4.23
N ILE A 118 1.09 -2.92 -4.28
CA ILE A 118 1.31 -1.53 -4.69
C ILE A 118 0.81 -1.27 -6.11
N MET A 119 0.96 -2.25 -7.01
CA MET A 119 0.40 -2.13 -8.36
C MET A 119 -1.12 -1.95 -8.36
N ILE A 120 -1.85 -2.56 -7.40
CA ILE A 120 -3.31 -2.36 -7.23
C ILE A 120 -3.65 -0.92 -6.84
N PHE A 121 -2.79 -0.24 -6.07
CA PHE A 121 -2.96 1.19 -5.76
C PHE A 121 -2.62 2.08 -6.94
N ILE A 122 -1.54 1.78 -7.65
CA ILE A 122 -1.08 2.56 -8.82
C ILE A 122 -2.11 2.51 -9.96
N LEU A 123 -2.99 1.51 -10.03
CA LEU A 123 -4.06 1.46 -11.02
C LEU A 123 -5.02 2.67 -11.00
N ILE A 124 -5.18 3.37 -9.87
CA ILE A 124 -6.14 4.48 -9.73
C ILE A 124 -5.99 5.51 -10.86
N PRO A 125 -4.83 6.19 -11.02
CA PRO A 125 -4.65 7.18 -12.09
C PRO A 125 -4.77 6.60 -13.50
N PHE A 126 -4.66 5.28 -13.67
CA PHE A 126 -4.68 4.62 -14.98
C PHE A 126 -6.02 3.93 -15.31
N GLY A 127 -6.99 3.83 -14.38
CA GLY A 127 -8.20 3.01 -14.51
C GLY A 127 -8.93 3.19 -15.86
N LYS A 128 -9.30 4.42 -16.22
CA LYS A 128 -9.94 4.72 -17.52
C LYS A 128 -9.06 4.44 -18.73
N ARG A 129 -7.76 4.74 -18.64
CA ARG A 129 -6.82 4.45 -19.71
C ARG A 129 -6.75 2.94 -19.95
N LEU A 130 -6.74 2.16 -18.88
CA LEU A 130 -6.72 0.70 -18.94
C LEU A 130 -8.02 0.13 -19.49
N GLN A 131 -9.18 0.68 -19.11
CA GLN A 131 -10.47 0.31 -19.70
C GLN A 131 -10.50 0.58 -21.20
N LYS A 132 -10.07 1.78 -21.63
CA LYS A 132 -10.00 2.13 -23.04
C LYS A 132 -9.04 1.21 -23.82
N ILE A 133 -7.87 0.92 -23.26
CA ILE A 133 -6.91 -0.04 -23.82
C ILE A 133 -7.56 -1.43 -23.96
N GLU A 134 -8.34 -1.86 -22.97
CA GLU A 134 -9.07 -3.11 -23.03
C GLU A 134 -10.12 -3.08 -24.14
N GLU A 135 -10.99 -2.07 -24.19
CA GLU A 135 -12.03 -1.91 -25.21
C GLU A 135 -11.47 -1.88 -26.63
N GLU A 136 -10.42 -1.09 -26.87
CA GLU A 136 -9.78 -0.93 -28.17
C GLU A 136 -8.85 -2.10 -28.54
N GLY A 137 -8.45 -2.92 -27.57
CA GLY A 137 -7.48 -4.00 -27.76
C GLY A 137 -6.07 -3.51 -28.10
N ASP A 138 -5.72 -2.29 -27.68
CA ASP A 138 -4.40 -1.69 -27.93
C ASP A 138 -3.32 -2.27 -27.00
N ARG A 139 -2.77 -3.41 -27.42
CA ARG A 139 -1.72 -4.12 -26.68
C ARG A 139 -0.45 -3.30 -26.49
N LYS A 140 -0.11 -2.39 -27.42
CA LYS A 140 1.11 -1.57 -27.31
C LYS A 140 0.97 -0.55 -26.19
N SER A 141 -0.17 0.14 -26.14
CA SER A 141 -0.48 1.06 -25.04
C SER A 141 -0.63 0.33 -23.71
N GLY A 142 -1.17 -0.89 -23.71
CA GLY A 142 -1.22 -1.75 -22.52
C GLY A 142 0.16 -2.08 -21.97
N ALA A 143 1.09 -2.52 -22.82
CA ALA A 143 2.47 -2.81 -22.44
C ALA A 143 3.22 -1.58 -21.92
N ALA A 144 3.10 -0.44 -22.62
CA ALA A 144 3.70 0.81 -22.18
C ALA A 144 3.16 1.27 -20.81
N THR A 145 1.85 1.10 -20.58
CA THR A 145 1.22 1.46 -19.31
C THR A 145 1.69 0.54 -18.18
N ALA A 146 1.78 -0.77 -18.43
CA ALA A 146 2.31 -1.73 -17.45
C ALA A 146 3.76 -1.40 -17.04
N LEU A 147 4.59 -0.99 -18.00
CA LEU A 147 5.96 -0.55 -17.72
C LEU A 147 6.02 0.71 -16.84
N ILE A 148 5.18 1.72 -17.13
CA ILE A 148 5.12 2.94 -16.32
C ILE A 148 4.69 2.59 -14.88
N MET A 149 3.66 1.76 -14.73
CA MET A 149 3.21 1.32 -13.41
C MET A 149 4.31 0.58 -12.65
N PHE A 150 5.04 -0.30 -13.33
CA PHE A 150 6.19 -1.01 -12.76
C PHE A 150 7.26 -0.04 -12.23
N LEU A 151 7.63 0.97 -13.01
CA LEU A 151 8.60 1.98 -12.58
C LEU A 151 8.10 2.80 -11.38
N CYS A 152 6.81 3.16 -11.35
CA CYS A 152 6.21 3.80 -10.18
C CYS A 152 6.22 2.89 -8.94
N SER A 153 6.01 1.59 -9.12
CA SER A 153 6.08 0.61 -8.02
C SER A 153 7.51 0.52 -7.45
N LEU A 154 8.53 0.48 -8.31
CA LEU A 154 9.93 0.52 -7.87
C LEU A 154 10.26 1.83 -7.14
N GLY A 155 9.75 2.96 -7.60
CA GLY A 155 9.89 4.23 -6.90
C GLY A 155 9.26 4.19 -5.49
N THR A 156 8.16 3.46 -5.32
CA THR A 156 7.52 3.26 -4.01
C THR A 156 8.38 2.40 -3.09
N ALA A 157 8.99 1.32 -3.61
CA ALA A 157 9.95 0.51 -2.85
C ALA A 157 11.14 1.35 -2.40
N CYS A 158 11.73 2.15 -3.29
CA CYS A 158 12.83 3.04 -2.95
C CYS A 158 12.48 4.02 -1.81
N VAL A 159 11.27 4.58 -1.81
CA VAL A 159 10.81 5.43 -0.71
C VAL A 159 10.68 4.64 0.60
N TRP A 160 10.20 3.40 0.54
CA TRP A 160 10.09 2.53 1.71
C TRP A 160 11.45 2.26 2.36
N GLU A 161 12.45 1.88 1.57
CA GLU A 161 13.83 1.66 2.02
C GLU A 161 14.44 2.89 2.68
N ILE A 162 14.17 4.07 2.13
CA ILE A 162 14.60 5.34 2.74
C ILE A 162 13.91 5.55 4.09
N MET A 163 12.64 5.19 4.23
CA MET A 163 11.92 5.30 5.50
C MET A 163 12.47 4.33 6.56
N GLU A 164 12.83 3.11 6.17
CA GLU A 164 13.45 2.12 7.07
C GLU A 164 14.83 2.58 7.54
N PHE A 165 15.67 3.04 6.63
CA PHE A 165 16.93 3.68 6.97
C PHE A 165 16.74 4.85 7.97
N CYS A 166 15.73 5.71 7.74
CA CYS A 166 15.41 6.80 8.66
C CYS A 166 14.90 6.29 10.02
N ALA A 167 14.11 5.21 10.04
CA ALA A 167 13.60 4.61 11.28
C ALA A 167 14.73 3.99 12.11
N ASP A 168 15.69 3.36 11.46
CA ASP A 168 16.87 2.77 12.10
C ASP A 168 17.74 3.86 12.72
N LEU A 169 17.94 4.97 11.98
CA LEU A 169 18.74 6.10 12.43
C LEU A 169 18.06 6.92 13.56
N PHE A 170 16.77 7.26 13.41
CA PHE A 170 16.11 8.24 14.28
C PHE A 170 15.18 7.62 15.32
N ALA A 171 14.60 6.45 15.06
CA ALA A 171 13.69 5.75 15.97
C ALA A 171 14.34 4.53 16.64
N GLY A 172 15.61 4.25 16.32
CA GLY A 172 16.32 3.10 16.86
C GLY A 172 15.64 1.78 16.50
N GLN A 173 15.09 1.67 15.29
CA GLN A 173 14.67 0.39 14.72
C GLN A 173 15.90 -0.37 14.19
N ALA A 174 15.70 -1.59 13.74
CA ALA A 174 16.70 -2.39 13.02
C ALA A 174 16.01 -3.08 11.84
N SER A 175 15.30 -2.26 11.07
CA SER A 175 14.47 -2.65 9.94
C SER A 175 15.35 -3.20 8.82
N GLN A 176 16.53 -2.62 8.61
CA GLN A 176 17.52 -3.07 7.61
C GLN A 176 18.41 -4.23 8.11
N GLY A 177 17.93 -4.96 9.12
CA GLY A 177 18.59 -6.11 9.72
C GLY A 177 19.75 -5.81 10.69
N HIS A 178 20.35 -6.91 11.17
CA HIS A 178 21.53 -6.89 12.03
C HIS A 178 22.66 -7.72 11.41
N VAL A 179 23.90 -7.48 11.85
CA VAL A 179 25.03 -8.34 11.45
C VAL A 179 24.75 -9.77 11.89
N PRO A 180 24.88 -10.77 11.00
CA PRO A 180 24.75 -12.17 11.37
C PRO A 180 25.69 -12.49 12.55
N PRO A 181 25.22 -13.20 13.59
CA PRO A 181 26.06 -13.59 14.72
C PRO A 181 27.36 -14.28 14.28
N GLU A 182 27.30 -15.07 13.20
CA GLU A 182 28.45 -15.77 12.62
C GLU A 182 29.50 -14.80 12.05
N ALA A 183 29.07 -13.67 11.49
CA ALA A 183 29.97 -12.64 11.00
C ALA A 183 30.60 -11.87 12.17
N LEU A 184 29.85 -11.59 13.24
CA LEU A 184 30.40 -11.03 14.47
C LEU A 184 31.40 -11.97 15.13
N GLU A 185 31.11 -13.27 15.19
CA GLU A 185 32.02 -14.30 15.68
C GLU A 185 33.28 -14.40 14.83
N ALA A 186 33.17 -14.36 13.50
CA ALA A 186 34.32 -14.36 12.61
C ALA A 186 35.24 -13.15 12.81
N ILE A 187 34.68 -11.95 13.02
CA ILE A 187 35.46 -10.73 13.32
C ILE A 187 36.12 -10.84 14.70
N ARG A 188 35.39 -11.33 15.72
CA ARG A 188 35.95 -11.57 17.06
C ARG A 188 37.09 -12.60 17.03
N ALA A 189 36.95 -13.65 16.24
CA ALA A 189 37.98 -14.69 16.06
C ALA A 189 39.28 -14.15 15.44
N GLN A 190 39.22 -13.05 14.70
CA GLN A 190 40.40 -12.35 14.17
C GLN A 190 41.05 -11.40 15.20
N GLY A 191 40.59 -11.39 16.46
CA GLY A 191 41.09 -10.51 17.52
C GLY A 191 40.59 -9.07 17.42
N LEU A 192 39.68 -8.77 16.49
CA LEU A 192 39.12 -7.44 16.26
C LEU A 192 37.93 -7.16 17.19
N THR A 193 38.06 -7.48 18.48
CA THR A 193 36.96 -7.41 19.45
C THR A 193 36.38 -6.00 19.62
N GLY A 194 37.22 -4.96 19.60
CA GLY A 194 36.77 -3.57 19.65
C GLY A 194 35.96 -3.15 18.41
N LEU A 195 36.35 -3.66 17.22
CA LEU A 195 35.60 -3.45 15.98
C LEU A 195 34.30 -4.24 15.99
N ALA A 196 34.31 -5.49 16.46
CA ALA A 196 33.10 -6.31 16.60
C ALA A 196 32.09 -5.65 17.54
N SER A 197 32.52 -5.15 18.70
CA SER A 197 31.64 -4.43 19.64
C SER A 197 31.16 -3.09 19.09
N ALA A 198 31.98 -2.37 18.32
CA ALA A 198 31.55 -1.15 17.65
C ALA A 198 30.50 -1.44 16.56
N ILE A 199 30.70 -2.50 15.79
CA ILE A 199 29.78 -2.95 14.72
C ILE A 199 28.48 -3.51 15.30
N GLU A 200 28.54 -4.32 16.35
CA GLU A 200 27.38 -4.83 17.08
C GLU A 200 26.51 -3.70 17.66
N GLY A 201 27.14 -2.58 18.05
CA GLY A 201 26.43 -1.37 18.50
C GLY A 201 25.89 -0.48 17.37
N MET A 202 26.31 -0.69 16.11
CA MET A 202 25.77 -0.01 14.95
C MET A 202 24.58 -0.81 14.43
N LYS A 203 23.36 -0.34 14.74
CA LYS A 203 22.12 -0.78 14.07
C LYS A 203 22.36 -0.66 12.56
N TYR A 204 22.34 -1.79 11.88
CA TYR A 204 22.98 -1.93 10.58
C TYR A 204 22.19 -1.21 9.49
N VAL A 205 22.89 -0.67 8.50
CA VAL A 205 22.33 -0.24 7.22
C VAL A 205 22.82 -1.26 6.20
N SER A 206 22.10 -2.37 6.07
CA SER A 206 22.51 -3.42 5.14
C SER A 206 22.08 -3.04 3.73
N VAL A 207 23.05 -2.63 2.90
CA VAL A 207 22.81 -2.44 1.47
C VAL A 207 22.28 -3.73 0.83
N LEU A 208 22.72 -4.90 1.32
CA LEU A 208 22.26 -6.19 0.83
C LEU A 208 20.77 -6.43 1.11
N ASP A 209 20.29 -6.01 2.28
CA ASP A 209 18.89 -6.17 2.69
C ASP A 209 18.00 -5.30 1.81
N THR A 210 18.34 -4.01 1.75
CA THR A 210 17.67 -3.05 0.84
C THR A 210 17.67 -3.51 -0.61
N ASP A 211 18.80 -3.98 -1.14
CA ASP A 211 18.87 -4.45 -2.52
C ASP A 211 18.00 -5.71 -2.72
N LEU A 212 17.98 -6.63 -1.75
CA LEU A 212 17.18 -7.85 -1.81
C LEU A 212 15.68 -7.53 -1.76
N ASP A 213 15.28 -6.59 -0.91
CA ASP A 213 13.90 -6.15 -0.76
C ASP A 213 13.38 -5.42 -1.99
N MET A 214 14.20 -4.54 -2.57
CA MET A 214 13.91 -3.93 -3.85
C MET A 214 13.77 -4.97 -4.97
N LEU A 215 14.62 -6.01 -5.00
CA LEU A 215 14.53 -7.10 -5.98
C LEU A 215 13.26 -7.95 -5.80
N CYS A 216 12.91 -8.29 -4.55
CA CYS A 216 11.69 -9.02 -4.22
C CYS A 216 10.46 -8.22 -4.64
N HIS A 217 10.40 -6.94 -4.29
CA HIS A 217 9.33 -6.02 -4.70
C HIS A 217 9.23 -5.87 -6.23
N ALA A 218 10.37 -5.80 -6.92
CA ALA A 218 10.42 -5.82 -8.38
C ALA A 218 9.78 -7.11 -8.92
N GLY A 219 10.13 -8.27 -8.35
CA GLY A 219 9.56 -9.56 -8.71
C GLY A 219 8.04 -9.60 -8.60
N GLY A 220 7.49 -9.14 -7.47
CA GLY A 220 6.05 -9.01 -7.26
C GLY A 220 5.35 -8.11 -8.28
N SER A 221 5.97 -6.96 -8.56
CA SER A 221 5.48 -6.00 -9.56
C SER A 221 5.49 -6.59 -10.98
N LEU A 222 6.52 -7.37 -11.33
CA LEU A 222 6.60 -8.08 -12.61
C LEU A 222 5.52 -9.15 -12.73
N VAL A 223 5.24 -9.91 -11.65
CA VAL A 223 4.13 -10.87 -11.62
C VAL A 223 2.80 -10.17 -11.91
N PHE A 224 2.57 -8.98 -11.33
CA PHE A 224 1.39 -8.18 -11.66
C PHE A 224 1.37 -7.77 -13.14
N CYS A 225 2.47 -7.26 -13.69
CA CYS A 225 2.56 -6.88 -15.10
C CYS A 225 2.23 -8.05 -16.02
N LEU A 226 2.82 -9.23 -15.77
CA LEU A 226 2.53 -10.45 -16.51
C LEU A 226 1.06 -10.84 -16.41
N HIS A 227 0.50 -10.77 -15.20
CA HIS A 227 -0.91 -11.04 -14.98
C HIS A 227 -1.83 -10.10 -15.77
N TYR A 228 -1.53 -8.79 -15.77
CA TYR A 228 -2.26 -7.79 -16.55
C TYR A 228 -2.16 -8.04 -18.07
N LEU A 229 -0.94 -8.31 -18.57
CA LEU A 229 -0.72 -8.60 -19.98
C LEU A 229 -1.42 -9.89 -20.42
N LEU A 230 -1.40 -10.94 -19.60
CA LEU A 230 -2.15 -12.18 -19.86
C LEU A 230 -3.65 -11.94 -19.92
N HIS A 231 -4.19 -11.06 -19.06
CA HIS A 231 -5.59 -10.64 -19.14
C HIS A 231 -5.91 -9.94 -20.48
N LEU A 232 -5.06 -9.00 -20.92
CA LEU A 232 -5.22 -8.35 -22.23
C LEU A 232 -5.10 -9.33 -23.41
N LEU A 233 -4.19 -10.31 -23.32
CA LEU A 233 -3.96 -11.30 -24.38
C LEU A 233 -5.11 -12.29 -24.49
N THR A 234 -5.59 -12.82 -23.36
CA THR A 234 -6.58 -13.89 -23.32
C THR A 234 -8.02 -13.41 -23.34
N ARG A 235 -8.27 -12.13 -23.00
CA ARG A 235 -9.61 -11.55 -22.77
C ARG A 235 -10.42 -12.29 -21.68
N LYS A 236 -9.80 -13.20 -20.93
CA LYS A 236 -10.43 -13.89 -19.81
C LYS A 236 -10.36 -12.99 -18.57
N ASN A 237 -11.42 -13.00 -17.76
CA ASN A 237 -11.45 -12.28 -16.49
C ASN A 237 -10.65 -13.06 -15.44
N LEU A 238 -9.32 -12.94 -15.50
CA LEU A 238 -8.37 -13.53 -14.55
C LEU A 238 -8.32 -12.71 -13.26
N LEU A 239 -9.46 -12.40 -12.61
CA LEU A 239 -9.55 -11.43 -11.49
C LEU A 239 -9.25 -9.97 -11.89
N MET A 240 -8.34 -9.72 -12.83
CA MET A 240 -7.89 -8.39 -13.25
C MET A 240 -9.04 -7.53 -13.79
N GLY A 241 -9.95 -8.09 -14.58
CA GLY A 241 -11.13 -7.37 -15.06
C GLY A 241 -12.09 -6.98 -13.93
N THR A 242 -12.16 -7.78 -12.87
CA THR A 242 -12.93 -7.45 -11.65
C THR A 242 -12.26 -6.32 -10.88
N LEU A 243 -10.93 -6.36 -10.76
CA LEU A 243 -10.13 -5.36 -10.05
C LEU A 243 -10.16 -3.99 -10.76
N VAL A 244 -10.01 -3.97 -12.10
CA VAL A 244 -10.16 -2.76 -12.92
C VAL A 244 -11.57 -2.17 -12.78
N LYS A 245 -12.61 -3.00 -12.76
CA LYS A 245 -14.00 -2.55 -12.56
C LYS A 245 -14.24 -2.00 -11.16
N ASP A 246 -13.71 -2.65 -10.12
CA ASP A 246 -13.84 -2.20 -8.72
C ASP A 246 -13.22 -0.81 -8.52
N ILE A 247 -12.04 -0.57 -9.13
CA ILE A 247 -11.33 0.72 -9.08
C ILE A 247 -12.03 1.77 -9.94
N SER A 248 -12.45 1.40 -11.15
CA SER A 248 -13.05 2.36 -12.09
C SER A 248 -14.47 2.77 -11.71
N ALA A 249 -15.22 1.90 -11.01
CA ALA A 249 -16.54 2.23 -10.47
C ALA A 249 -16.48 3.42 -9.51
N VAL A 250 -15.39 3.54 -8.76
CA VAL A 250 -15.14 4.68 -7.88
C VAL A 250 -14.94 5.98 -8.68
N GLU A 251 -14.15 5.95 -9.75
CA GLU A 251 -13.92 7.11 -10.60
C GLU A 251 -15.17 7.58 -11.36
N MET A 252 -15.99 6.64 -11.84
CA MET A 252 -17.21 6.96 -12.61
C MET A 252 -18.27 7.66 -11.76
N ASN A 253 -18.50 7.16 -10.54
CA ASN A 253 -19.44 7.79 -9.61
C ASN A 253 -19.02 9.21 -9.21
N THR A 254 -17.71 9.45 -9.11
CA THR A 254 -17.17 10.79 -8.79
C THR A 254 -17.47 11.78 -9.92
N ARG A 255 -17.24 11.40 -11.19
CA ARG A 255 -17.42 12.33 -12.34
C ARG A 255 -18.85 12.49 -12.85
N ALA A 256 -19.69 11.46 -12.72
CA ALA A 256 -21.10 11.58 -13.06
C ALA A 256 -21.79 12.69 -12.24
N ARG A 257 -21.30 12.94 -11.03
CA ARG A 257 -21.75 14.02 -10.15
C ARG A 257 -21.16 15.36 -10.51
N GLU A 258 -19.86 15.44 -10.80
CA GLU A 258 -19.23 16.66 -11.33
C GLU A 258 -20.04 17.20 -12.54
N ARG A 259 -20.41 16.31 -13.47
CA ARG A 259 -21.25 16.70 -14.63
C ARG A 259 -22.69 17.07 -14.28
N ALA A 260 -23.30 16.43 -13.28
CA ALA A 260 -24.65 16.75 -12.84
C ALA A 260 -24.70 18.11 -12.13
N GLU A 261 -23.66 18.43 -11.36
CA GLU A 261 -23.48 19.72 -10.68
C GLU A 261 -23.15 20.84 -11.66
N GLU A 262 -22.28 20.59 -12.65
CA GLU A 262 -22.04 21.52 -13.76
C GLU A 262 -23.35 21.80 -14.53
N GLY A 263 -24.11 20.76 -14.86
CA GLY A 263 -25.40 20.89 -15.54
C GLY A 263 -26.42 21.70 -14.75
N TYR A 264 -26.50 21.49 -13.42
CA TYR A 264 -27.39 22.26 -12.54
C TYR A 264 -26.95 23.72 -12.41
N CYS A 265 -25.64 23.98 -12.27
CA CYS A 265 -25.10 25.34 -12.23
C CYS A 265 -25.39 26.12 -13.52
N LEU A 266 -25.24 25.47 -14.68
CA LEU A 266 -25.55 26.08 -15.97
C LEU A 266 -27.05 26.41 -16.11
N GLN A 267 -27.93 25.49 -15.73
CA GLN A 267 -29.37 25.74 -15.73
C GLN A 267 -29.80 26.87 -14.78
N ALA A 268 -29.18 26.95 -13.60
CA ALA A 268 -29.45 28.02 -12.65
C ALA A 268 -28.98 29.40 -13.16
N ASP A 269 -27.86 29.44 -13.90
CA ASP A 269 -27.30 30.66 -14.48
C ASP A 269 -28.10 31.12 -15.71
N GLU A 270 -28.64 30.19 -16.50
CA GLU A 270 -29.60 30.49 -17.57
C GLU A 270 -30.91 31.06 -17.02
N GLY A 271 -31.47 30.47 -15.95
CA GLY A 271 -32.69 30.97 -15.31
C GLY A 271 -32.56 32.40 -14.79
N LYS A 272 -31.42 32.75 -14.19
CA LYS A 272 -31.13 34.13 -13.75
C LYS A 272 -31.01 35.11 -14.91
N ARG A 273 -30.34 34.72 -16.00
CA ARG A 273 -30.22 35.58 -17.21
C ARG A 273 -31.55 35.78 -17.92
N GLU A 274 -32.49 34.84 -17.82
CA GLU A 274 -33.85 35.02 -18.35
C GLU A 274 -34.70 35.94 -17.47
N GLU A 275 -34.55 35.91 -16.16
CA GLU A 275 -35.19 36.88 -15.25
C GLU A 275 -34.66 38.31 -15.47
N GLU A 276 -33.37 38.49 -15.68
CA GLU A 276 -32.77 39.80 -15.97
C GLU A 276 -33.14 40.38 -17.35
N ARG A 277 -33.67 39.55 -18.26
CA ARG A 277 -34.15 39.97 -19.59
C ARG A 277 -35.64 40.30 -19.64
N LYS A 278 -36.39 40.05 -18.57
CA LYS A 278 -37.82 40.37 -18.44
C LYS A 278 -38.02 41.68 -17.69
#